data_AF-A0A7M3ZML5-F1
#
_entry.id   AF-A0A7M3ZML5-F1
#
_cell.length_a   1.000
_cell.length_b   1.000
_cell.length_c   1.000
_cell.angle_alpha   90.00
_cell.angle_beta   90.00
_cell.angle_gamma   90.00
#
_symmetry.space_group_name_H-M   'P 1'
#
loop_
_entity.id
_entity.type
_entity.pdbx_description
1 polymer ?
#
loop_
_entity_poly.entity_id
_entity_poly.type
_entity_poly.pdbx_seq_one_letter_code
_entity_poly.pdbx_strand_id
1 'polypeptide(L)'
;MGGSLLFTRRHPAQLIALLSLIIVGTMYFVQSGFAAGGGDGIHLEITVKEGMDKQAVYVGLGILLFVYALIITEVVHRTLAAALGGLLAVVALNFYSVEDTLSLKAVTTMIDWETIGLLLGMMVMVGVISHTGVFEWFAVQA
;
A
#
# COMPACT_ATOMS: atom_id res chain seq x y z
N MET A 1 -20.42 2.96 49.09
CA MET A 1 -19.41 3.55 48.19
C MET A 1 -18.63 2.40 47.57
N GLY A 2 -18.97 2.08 46.33
CA GLY A 2 -18.47 0.90 45.63
C GLY A 2 -17.06 1.11 45.08
N GLY A 3 -16.15 0.24 45.49
CA GLY A 3 -14.89 -0.02 44.80
C GLY A 3 -14.95 -1.46 44.29
N SER A 4 -15.53 -1.67 43.11
CA SER A 4 -15.51 -2.96 42.44
C SER A 4 -14.07 -3.28 42.03
N LEU A 5 -13.42 -4.08 42.86
CA LEU A 5 -12.19 -4.80 42.54
C LEU A 5 -12.48 -5.80 41.41
N LEU A 6 -12.51 -5.32 40.16
CA LEU A 6 -12.53 -6.16 38.96
C LEU A 6 -11.11 -6.71 38.70
N PHE A 7 -10.61 -7.46 39.67
CA PHE A 7 -9.38 -8.23 39.60
C PHE A 7 -9.77 -9.69 39.43
N THR A 8 -10.19 -10.08 38.22
CA THR A 8 -10.55 -11.48 37.97
C THR A 8 -10.11 -11.87 36.56
N ARG A 9 -8.97 -12.58 36.53
CA ARG A 9 -8.53 -13.53 35.49
C ARG A 9 -8.17 -12.90 34.13
N ARG A 10 -7.08 -12.13 34.09
CA ARG A 10 -6.34 -11.90 32.82
C ARG A 10 -5.84 -13.26 32.34
N HIS A 11 -6.49 -13.85 31.34
CA HIS A 11 -6.04 -15.09 30.69
C HIS A 11 -4.62 -14.86 30.12
N PRO A 12 -3.67 -15.81 30.22
CA PRO A 12 -2.30 -15.64 29.74
C PRO A 12 -2.21 -15.16 28.27
N ALA A 13 -3.24 -15.45 27.47
CA ALA A 13 -3.38 -14.97 26.10
C ALA A 13 -3.49 -13.44 25.97
N GLN A 14 -4.15 -12.74 26.91
CA GLN A 14 -4.26 -11.27 26.86
C GLN A 14 -2.91 -10.59 27.13
N LEU A 15 -2.04 -11.23 27.93
CA LEU A 15 -0.70 -10.75 28.23
C LEU A 15 0.23 -10.94 27.02
N ILE A 16 0.11 -12.08 26.32
CA ILE A 16 0.85 -12.34 25.07
C ILE A 16 0.43 -11.35 23.97
N ALA A 17 -0.87 -11.07 23.81
CA ALA A 17 -1.37 -10.10 22.83
C ALA A 17 -0.90 -8.67 23.11
N LEU A 18 -0.85 -8.28 24.39
CA LEU A 18 -0.39 -6.96 24.79
C LEU A 18 1.14 -6.83 24.63
N LEU A 19 1.90 -7.90 24.92
CA LEU A 19 3.33 -7.99 24.63
C LEU A 19 3.61 -7.90 23.13
N SER A 20 2.88 -8.64 22.29
CA SER A 20 3.09 -8.60 20.84
C SER A 20 2.76 -7.23 20.25
N LEU A 21 1.73 -6.55 20.76
CA LEU A 21 1.37 -5.21 20.31
C LEU A 21 2.41 -4.16 20.72
N ILE A 22 2.94 -4.24 21.94
CA ILE A 22 4.04 -3.37 22.36
C ILE A 22 5.30 -3.66 21.54
N ILE A 23 5.66 -4.93 21.33
CA ILE A 23 6.85 -5.31 20.54
C ILE A 23 6.72 -4.81 19.09
N VAL A 24 5.60 -5.08 18.41
CA VAL A 24 5.35 -4.61 17.03
C VAL A 24 5.28 -3.08 16.97
N GLY A 25 4.65 -2.43 17.94
CA GLY A 25 4.59 -0.96 18.01
C GLY A 25 5.97 -0.32 18.21
N THR A 26 6.82 -0.92 19.06
CA THR A 26 8.21 -0.50 19.20
C THR A 26 9.03 -0.81 17.96
N MET A 27 8.74 -1.90 17.24
CA MET A 27 9.42 -2.24 15.99
C MET A 27 9.07 -1.24 14.88
N TYR A 28 7.82 -0.75 14.81
CA TYR A 28 7.42 0.31 13.88
C TYR A 28 8.12 1.65 14.21
N PHE A 29 8.25 1.97 15.50
CA PHE A 29 8.94 3.18 15.96
C PHE A 29 10.46 3.10 15.74
N VAL A 30 11.07 1.94 16.00
CA VAL A 30 12.50 1.67 15.75
C VAL A 30 12.77 1.59 14.24
N GLN A 31 11.87 1.05 13.42
CA GLN A 31 11.98 1.05 11.96
C GLN A 31 12.03 2.47 11.38
N SER A 32 11.41 3.46 12.03
CA SER A 32 11.55 4.87 11.64
C SER A 32 12.92 5.50 11.97
N GLY A 33 13.70 4.87 12.86
CA GLY A 33 15.06 5.31 13.27
C GLY A 33 16.21 4.44 12.76
N PHE A 34 15.93 3.21 12.30
CA PHE A 34 16.91 2.25 11.79
C PHE A 34 16.54 1.79 10.37
N ALA A 35 16.38 2.75 9.46
CA ALA A 35 16.47 2.48 8.03
C ALA A 35 17.95 2.32 7.63
N ALA A 36 18.62 1.30 8.15
CA ALA A 36 19.95 0.86 7.70
C ALA A 36 20.28 -0.55 8.23
N GLY A 37 20.15 -1.55 7.37
CA GLY A 37 21.01 -2.74 7.40
C GLY A 37 20.39 -4.06 7.87
N GLY A 38 20.27 -5.02 6.95
CA GLY A 38 20.22 -6.45 7.29
C GLY A 38 19.44 -7.35 6.33
N GLY A 39 19.77 -7.37 5.04
CA GLY A 39 19.18 -8.30 4.06
C GLY A 39 19.86 -8.24 2.70
N ASP A 40 20.66 -9.28 2.45
CA ASP A 40 21.53 -9.61 1.30
C ASP A 40 21.02 -9.29 -0.13
N GLY A 41 21.92 -8.69 -0.93
CA GLY A 41 21.95 -8.81 -2.40
C GLY A 41 21.23 -7.76 -3.25
N ILE A 42 21.87 -6.61 -3.49
CA ILE A 42 22.07 -5.91 -4.79
C ILE A 42 22.58 -4.50 -4.48
N HIS A 43 23.87 -4.27 -4.74
CA HIS A 43 24.50 -2.97 -4.64
C HIS A 43 24.01 -2.08 -5.79
N LEU A 44 23.01 -1.25 -5.52
CA LEU A 44 22.79 -0.02 -6.27
C LEU A 44 23.10 1.13 -5.31
N GLU A 45 24.31 1.65 -5.45
CA GLU A 45 24.80 2.85 -4.79
C GLU A 45 23.97 4.05 -5.29
N ILE A 46 22.77 4.21 -4.76
CA ILE A 46 22.02 5.45 -4.87
C ILE A 46 22.63 6.39 -3.83
N THR A 47 23.55 7.24 -4.28
CA THR A 47 24.02 8.39 -3.50
C THR A 47 22.84 9.36 -3.34
N VAL A 48 22.03 9.13 -2.31
CA VAL A 48 20.98 10.07 -1.86
C VAL A 48 21.63 11.10 -0.96
N LYS A 49 21.37 12.37 -1.25
CA LYS A 49 21.88 13.53 -0.52
C LYS A 49 21.32 13.53 0.90
N GLU A 50 22.21 13.49 1.90
CA GLU A 50 21.88 13.55 3.33
C GLU A 50 20.90 14.68 3.66
N GLY A 51 19.75 14.32 4.24
CA GLY A 51 18.94 15.24 5.06
C GLY A 51 17.48 15.46 4.63
N MET A 52 17.00 14.92 3.50
CA MET A 52 15.63 15.19 3.00
C MET A 52 14.70 13.96 2.94
N ASP A 53 15.17 12.78 3.36
CA ASP A 53 14.43 11.51 3.24
C ASP A 53 13.09 11.51 3.98
N LYS A 54 13.06 12.14 5.16
CA LYS A 54 11.83 12.24 5.96
C LYS A 54 10.75 13.02 5.24
N GLN A 55 11.12 14.10 4.54
CA GLN A 55 10.17 14.98 3.88
C GLN A 55 9.55 14.31 2.65
N ALA A 56 10.34 13.60 1.85
CA ALA A 56 9.84 12.84 0.71
C ALA A 56 8.83 11.75 1.16
N VAL A 57 9.11 11.05 2.26
CA VAL A 57 8.20 10.04 2.83
C VAL A 57 6.89 10.67 3.31
N TYR A 58 6.92 11.81 4.02
CA TYR A 58 5.70 12.49 4.46
C TYR A 58 4.88 13.02 3.29
N VAL A 59 5.52 13.52 2.23
CA VAL A 59 4.82 13.98 1.01
C VAL A 59 4.18 12.79 0.29
N GLY A 60 4.89 11.67 0.13
CA GLY A 60 4.35 10.45 -0.46
C GLY A 60 3.14 9.91 0.32
N LEU A 61 3.23 9.90 1.66
CA LEU A 61 2.10 9.54 2.53
C LEU A 61 0.91 10.49 2.36
N GLY A 62 1.16 11.80 2.23
CA GLY A 62 0.13 12.80 1.97
C GLY A 62 -0.59 12.57 0.65
N ILE A 63 0.14 12.28 -0.43
CA ILE A 63 -0.43 11.98 -1.76
C ILE A 63 -1.26 10.69 -1.69
N LEU A 64 -0.76 9.65 -1.02
CA LEU A 64 -1.49 8.38 -0.85
C LEU A 64 -2.84 8.61 -0.16
N LEU A 65 -2.83 9.30 0.99
CA LEU A 65 -4.05 9.58 1.74
C LEU A 65 -5.02 10.46 0.96
N PHE A 66 -4.51 11.45 0.23
CA PHE A 66 -5.33 12.33 -0.61
C PHE A 66 -6.04 11.54 -1.73
N VAL A 67 -5.31 10.69 -2.46
CA VAL A 67 -5.89 9.87 -3.53
C VAL A 67 -6.89 8.88 -2.96
N TYR A 68 -6.58 8.27 -1.82
CA TYR A 68 -7.48 7.32 -1.17
C TYR A 68 -8.77 8.01 -0.69
N ALA A 69 -8.67 9.21 -0.13
CA ALA A 69 -9.83 10.03 0.22
C ALA A 69 -10.68 10.38 -1.01
N LEU A 70 -10.06 10.75 -2.14
CA LEU A 70 -10.78 11.00 -3.40
C LEU A 70 -11.52 9.75 -3.91
N ILE A 71 -10.91 8.57 -3.82
CA ILE A 71 -11.53 7.31 -4.23
C ILE A 71 -12.72 6.97 -3.32
N ILE A 72 -12.56 7.09 -1.99
CA ILE A 72 -13.64 6.77 -1.02
C ILE A 72 -14.80 7.74 -1.13
N THR A 73 -14.51 9.03 -1.30
CA THR A 73 -15.55 10.06 -1.37
C THR A 73 -16.29 10.08 -2.70
N GLU A 74 -15.82 9.32 -3.69
CA GLU A 74 -16.39 9.16 -5.04
C GLU A 74 -16.70 10.49 -5.76
N VAL A 75 -16.12 11.61 -5.30
CA VAL A 75 -16.31 12.95 -5.90
C VAL A 75 -15.82 12.96 -7.35
N VAL A 76 -14.84 12.10 -7.66
CA VAL A 76 -14.24 11.93 -8.98
C VAL A 76 -14.16 10.44 -9.31
N HIS A 77 -14.24 10.07 -10.59
CA HIS A 77 -14.10 8.67 -11.02
C HIS A 77 -12.79 8.05 -10.51
N ARG A 78 -12.88 6.84 -9.93
CA ARG A 78 -11.75 6.09 -9.38
C ARG A 78 -10.53 6.01 -10.31
N THR A 79 -10.76 5.90 -11.62
CA THR A 79 -9.70 5.86 -12.64
C THR A 79 -9.00 7.20 -12.80
N LEU A 80 -9.77 8.30 -12.81
CA LEU A 80 -9.25 9.65 -12.91
C LEU A 80 -8.52 10.06 -11.62
N ALA A 81 -9.06 9.72 -10.46
CA ALA A 81 -8.41 9.92 -9.17
C ALA A 81 -7.06 9.20 -9.09
N ALA A 82 -6.99 7.93 -9.52
CA ALA A 82 -5.76 7.17 -9.59
C ALA A 82 -4.73 7.78 -10.57
N ALA A 83 -5.16 8.22 -11.75
CA ALA A 83 -4.29 8.85 -12.74
C ALA A 83 -3.67 10.17 -12.23
N LEU A 84 -4.49 11.03 -11.60
CA LEU A 84 -4.00 12.27 -10.98
C LEU A 84 -3.04 11.97 -9.83
N GLY A 85 -3.35 10.98 -9.00
CA GLY A 85 -2.48 10.52 -7.93
C GLY A 85 -1.10 10.09 -8.40
N GLY A 86 -1.06 9.28 -9.46
CA GLY A 86 0.19 8.84 -10.09
C GLY A 86 1.00 10.01 -10.67
N LEU A 87 0.35 10.94 -11.37
CA LEU A 87 1.01 12.15 -11.89
C LEU A 87 1.60 13.01 -10.77
N LEU A 88 0.84 13.24 -9.70
CA LEU A 88 1.30 14.00 -8.54
C LEU A 88 2.49 13.31 -7.85
N ALA A 89 2.46 11.99 -7.73
CA ALA A 89 3.56 11.22 -7.17
C ALA A 89 4.85 11.35 -8.01
N VAL A 90 4.74 11.26 -9.34
CA VAL A 90 5.89 11.43 -10.26
C VAL A 90 6.47 12.84 -10.17
N VAL A 91 5.63 13.87 -10.16
CA VAL A 91 6.07 15.27 -10.02
C VAL A 91 6.73 15.52 -8.66
N ALA A 92 6.14 15.00 -7.58
CA ALA A 92 6.72 15.11 -6.25
C ALA A 92 8.09 14.42 -6.19
N LEU A 93 8.21 13.20 -6.72
CA LEU A 93 9.49 12.48 -6.75
C LEU A 93 10.54 13.21 -7.58
N ASN A 94 10.19 13.75 -8.76
CA ASN A 94 11.12 14.54 -9.57
C ASN A 94 11.60 15.81 -8.85
N PHE A 95 10.74 16.44 -8.03
CA PHE A 95 11.13 17.62 -7.25
C PHE A 95 12.07 17.30 -6.07
N TYR A 96 11.96 16.10 -5.48
CA TYR A 96 12.77 15.68 -4.32
C TYR A 96 14.02 14.87 -4.69
N SER A 97 14.13 14.35 -5.91
CA SER A 97 15.30 13.62 -6.41
C SER A 97 16.34 14.57 -7.02
N VAL A 98 17.62 14.31 -6.71
CA VAL A 98 18.78 15.13 -7.15
C VAL A 98 19.14 14.89 -8.62
N GLU A 99 18.65 13.80 -9.21
CA GLU A 99 18.83 13.48 -10.62
C GLU A 99 17.47 13.37 -11.34
N ASP A 100 17.43 13.80 -12.60
CA ASP A 100 16.28 13.71 -13.54
C ASP A 100 15.92 12.25 -13.92
N THR A 101 16.02 11.29 -13.01
CA THR A 101 16.06 9.85 -13.33
C THR A 101 14.69 9.21 -13.54
N LEU A 102 13.60 9.90 -13.22
CA LEU A 102 12.24 9.37 -13.39
C LEU A 102 11.47 10.10 -14.49
N SER A 103 11.99 10.02 -15.72
CA SER A 103 11.21 10.28 -16.93
C SER A 103 9.98 9.36 -16.96
N LEU A 104 8.87 9.79 -17.57
CA LEU A 104 7.65 8.96 -17.77
C LEU A 104 7.98 7.55 -18.32
N LYS A 105 9.06 7.43 -19.10
CA LYS A 105 9.58 6.14 -19.59
C LYS A 105 9.98 5.18 -18.46
N ALA A 106 10.65 5.65 -17.41
CA ALA A 106 11.03 4.81 -16.27
C ALA A 106 9.80 4.36 -15.47
N VAL A 107 8.80 5.23 -15.33
CA VAL A 107 7.53 4.87 -14.66
C VAL A 107 6.82 3.75 -15.42
N THR A 108 6.80 3.79 -16.76
CA THR A 108 6.19 2.71 -17.55
C THR A 108 6.92 1.37 -17.43
N THR A 109 8.23 1.37 -17.14
CA THR A 109 8.97 0.12 -16.88
C THR A 109 8.69 -0.48 -15.51
N MET A 110 8.16 0.31 -14.57
CA MET A 110 7.74 -0.17 -13.25
C MET A 110 6.31 -0.76 -13.26
N ILE A 111 5.61 -0.71 -14.40
CA ILE A 111 4.28 -1.30 -14.55
C ILE A 111 4.43 -2.82 -14.67
N ASP A 112 3.75 -3.54 -13.78
CA ASP A 112 3.64 -5.00 -13.85
C ASP A 112 2.55 -5.42 -14.86
N TRP A 113 3.01 -5.81 -16.05
CA TRP A 113 2.17 -6.28 -17.14
C TRP A 113 1.55 -7.66 -16.89
N GLU A 114 2.19 -8.50 -16.08
CA GLU A 114 1.67 -9.82 -15.74
C GLU A 114 0.38 -9.68 -14.94
N THR A 115 0.41 -8.86 -13.88
CA THR A 115 -0.76 -8.61 -13.04
C THR A 115 -1.91 -7.94 -13.81
N ILE A 116 -1.63 -6.90 -14.59
CA ILE A 116 -2.66 -6.22 -15.40
C ILE A 116 -3.26 -7.19 -16.43
N GLY A 117 -2.42 -7.97 -17.12
CA GLY A 117 -2.84 -8.98 -18.08
C GLY A 117 -3.71 -10.07 -17.43
N LEU A 118 -3.35 -10.52 -16.23
CA LEU A 118 -4.09 -11.53 -15.48
C LEU A 118 -5.47 -11.00 -15.04
N LEU A 119 -5.53 -9.80 -14.46
CA LEU A 119 -6.79 -9.18 -14.05
C LEU A 119 -7.70 -8.92 -15.25
N LEU A 120 -7.15 -8.44 -16.37
CA LEU A 120 -7.89 -8.25 -17.61
C LEU A 120 -8.42 -9.58 -18.15
N GLY A 121 -7.57 -10.62 -18.19
CA GLY A 121 -7.96 -11.97 -18.63
C GLY A 121 -9.08 -12.57 -17.78
N MET A 122 -9.00 -12.41 -16.46
CA MET A 122 -10.05 -12.86 -15.53
C MET A 122 -11.37 -12.15 -15.81
N MET A 123 -11.35 -10.82 -15.98
CA MET A 123 -12.57 -10.04 -16.21
C MET A 123 -13.20 -10.37 -17.57
N VAL A 124 -12.39 -10.57 -18.63
CA VAL A 124 -12.87 -10.99 -19.95
C VAL A 124 -13.45 -12.40 -19.91
N MET A 125 -12.76 -13.37 -19.30
CA MET A 125 -13.23 -14.75 -19.18
C MET A 125 -14.58 -14.81 -18.44
N VAL A 126 -14.68 -14.15 -17.29
CA VAL A 126 -15.92 -14.09 -16.50
C VAL A 126 -17.04 -13.43 -17.30
N GLY A 127 -16.75 -12.37 -18.06
CA GLY A 127 -17.73 -11.71 -18.92
C GLY A 127 -18.27 -12.61 -20.04
N VAL A 128 -17.44 -13.45 -20.66
CA VAL A 128 -17.90 -14.39 -21.68
C VAL A 128 -18.73 -15.51 -21.04
N ILE A 129 -18.28 -16.06 -19.92
CA ILE A 129 -18.96 -17.16 -19.21
C ILE A 129 -20.33 -16.73 -18.67
N SER A 130 -20.48 -15.49 -18.22
CA SER A 130 -21.79 -14.97 -17.79
C SER A 130 -22.78 -14.82 -18.95
N HIS A 131 -22.30 -14.47 -20.16
CA HIS A 131 -23.17 -14.37 -21.33
C HIS A 131 -23.62 -15.73 -21.90
N THR A 132 -22.85 -16.80 -21.67
CA THR A 132 -23.18 -18.15 -22.17
C THR A 132 -24.14 -18.95 -21.28
N GLY A 133 -24.58 -18.39 -20.15
CA GLY A 133 -25.56 -19.05 -19.28
C GLY A 133 -24.96 -20.12 -18.35
N VAL A 134 -23.63 -20.18 -18.25
CA VAL A 134 -22.93 -21.22 -17.49
C VAL A 134 -23.18 -21.06 -15.98
N PHE A 135 -23.20 -19.83 -15.47
CA PHE A 135 -23.47 -19.56 -14.06
C PHE A 135 -24.91 -19.94 -13.68
N GLU A 136 -25.86 -19.73 -14.59
CA GLU A 136 -27.26 -20.10 -14.45
C GLU A 136 -27.43 -21.62 -14.45
N TRP A 137 -26.71 -22.35 -15.33
CA TRP A 137 -26.72 -23.81 -15.32
C TRP A 137 -26.20 -24.38 -13.99
N PHE A 138 -25.09 -23.84 -13.47
CA PHE A 138 -24.57 -24.24 -12.16
C PHE A 138 -25.53 -23.89 -11.01
N ALA A 139 -26.22 -22.74 -11.07
CA ALA A 139 -27.15 -22.31 -10.02
C ALA A 139 -28.41 -23.18 -9.94
N VAL A 140 -28.82 -23.82 -11.05
CA VAL A 140 -29.98 -24.72 -11.08
C VAL A 140 -29.59 -26.15 -10.74
N GLN A 141 -28.37 -26.58 -11.04
CA GLN A 141 -27.89 -27.94 -10.74
C GLN A 141 -27.32 -28.11 -9.32
N ALA A 142 -26.96 -27.02 -8.64
CA ALA A 142 -26.51 -27.02 -7.24
C ALA A 142 -27.71 -26.95 -6.28
#